data_AF-Q8GAJ7-F1
#
_entry.id   AF-Q8GAJ7-F1
#
_cell.length_a   1.000
_cell.length_b   1.000
_cell.length_c   1.000
_cell.angle_alpha   90.00
_cell.angle_beta   90.00
_cell.angle_gamma   90.00
#
_symmetry.space_group_name_H-M   'P 1'
#
loop_
_entity.id
_entity.type
_entity.pdbx_description
1 polymer ?
#
loop_
_entity_poly.entity_id
_entity_poly.type
_entity_poly.pdbx_seq_one_letter_code
_entity_poly.pdbx_strand_id
1 'polypeptide(L)'
;MSSLALNENEDGCGLLAKLMATVRPEFRPEIVIPAPGSLVFNTEPCRIDECERQRTVKGFCKSHYKRWLDQGRPEWESFLASPGPLPVGDGPLAACTVTWCRFGSARRGLCVSHHGFFSRSSETDVIKWLATLSPEPVIERPECRLAFCDLWAQGNSPLCLNHKSRWHAIGAPDIDEFVARCESVGLDRFDFRCLADRPQLRLELQHAMQCRHDERRASTRSSVVTPVIRLVSDSGVTSLLDWNLDQWAAFYIAGRVGRSHRHNGQLAFLRFAYTRLEDLVAGTGWESEYSRDAWALHRLGYTDTRGTLRFDKIPQPWLRPLAKRFIRWRLTSGREIIQGRVDILALNRFAAFLAAPSPTPTARTASTAASWNASSPSSPGTNGQ
;
A
#
# COMPACT_ATOMS: atom_id res chain seq x y z
N MET A 1 20.01 -32.87 -39.62
CA MET A 1 18.87 -32.04 -39.17
C MET A 1 17.94 -32.89 -38.34
N SER A 2 18.03 -32.80 -37.03
CA SER A 2 17.02 -33.35 -36.10
C SER A 2 17.09 -32.46 -34.87
N SER A 3 16.09 -31.59 -34.78
CA SER A 3 15.91 -30.62 -33.70
C SER A 3 15.37 -31.37 -32.49
N LEU A 4 16.20 -31.49 -31.46
CA LEU A 4 15.77 -31.94 -30.14
C LEU A 4 14.86 -30.87 -29.54
N ALA A 5 13.71 -31.34 -29.10
CA ALA A 5 12.67 -30.57 -28.42
C ALA A 5 13.26 -29.79 -27.23
N LEU A 6 12.90 -28.51 -27.17
CA LEU A 6 13.13 -27.68 -26.00
C LEU A 6 12.18 -28.14 -24.89
N ASN A 7 12.76 -28.43 -23.74
CA ASN A 7 12.10 -28.75 -22.47
C ASN A 7 10.82 -27.94 -22.25
N GLU A 8 9.69 -28.62 -22.30
CA GLU A 8 8.43 -28.15 -21.75
C GLU A 8 8.48 -28.34 -20.22
N ASN A 9 8.37 -27.23 -19.48
CA ASN A 9 7.80 -27.08 -18.15
C ASN A 9 7.96 -28.24 -17.13
N GLU A 10 9.06 -28.26 -16.39
CA GLU A 10 9.24 -29.14 -15.21
C GLU A 10 8.95 -28.45 -13.85
N ASP A 11 7.95 -27.55 -13.78
CA ASP A 11 7.35 -27.11 -12.49
C ASP A 11 5.86 -26.80 -12.67
N GLY A 12 5.06 -27.87 -12.78
CA GLY A 12 3.66 -27.90 -13.22
C GLY A 12 2.60 -27.31 -12.27
N CYS A 13 2.87 -26.21 -11.56
CA CYS A 13 1.82 -25.44 -10.89
C CYS A 13 1.77 -24.04 -11.50
N GLY A 14 0.71 -23.79 -12.29
CA GLY A 14 0.40 -22.45 -12.81
C GLY A 14 0.33 -21.41 -11.69
N LEU A 15 0.42 -20.12 -12.05
CA LEU A 15 0.48 -19.01 -11.08
C LEU A 15 -0.62 -19.07 -10.02
N LEU A 16 -1.85 -19.40 -10.43
CA LEU A 16 -2.98 -19.59 -9.51
C LEU A 16 -2.70 -20.66 -8.43
N ALA A 17 -2.12 -21.79 -8.79
CA ALA A 17 -1.78 -22.85 -7.84
C ALA A 17 -0.70 -22.39 -6.85
N LYS A 18 0.34 -21.68 -7.33
CA LYS A 18 1.36 -21.07 -6.46
C LYS A 18 0.75 -20.07 -5.48
N LEU A 19 -0.16 -19.21 -5.96
CA LEU A 19 -0.89 -18.25 -5.12
C LEU A 19 -1.78 -18.96 -4.09
N MET A 20 -2.50 -20.00 -4.48
CA MET A 20 -3.34 -20.77 -3.57
C MET A 20 -2.56 -21.53 -2.50
N ALA A 21 -1.35 -21.98 -2.81
CA ALA A 21 -0.45 -22.57 -1.82
C ALA A 21 0.15 -21.52 -0.87
N THR A 22 0.41 -20.30 -1.37
CA THR A 22 1.19 -19.28 -0.65
C THR A 22 0.35 -18.31 0.16
N VAL A 23 -0.78 -17.84 -0.38
CA VAL A 23 -1.64 -16.85 0.27
C VAL A 23 -2.42 -17.54 1.38
N ARG A 24 -2.21 -17.14 2.64
CA ARG A 24 -2.84 -17.76 3.81
C ARG A 24 -4.34 -17.42 3.88
N PRO A 25 -5.17 -18.30 4.46
CA PRO A 25 -6.63 -18.14 4.47
C PRO A 25 -7.12 -16.78 5.00
N GLU A 26 -6.44 -16.15 5.95
CA GLU A 26 -6.82 -14.85 6.52
C GLU A 26 -6.70 -13.68 5.53
N PHE A 27 -5.94 -13.83 4.44
CA PHE A 27 -5.82 -12.82 3.39
C PHE A 27 -6.72 -13.07 2.18
N ARG A 28 -7.35 -14.25 2.07
CA ARG A 28 -8.18 -14.66 0.92
C ARG A 28 -9.59 -14.05 0.84
N PRO A 29 -10.26 -13.61 1.93
CA PRO A 29 -11.60 -13.06 1.85
C PRO A 29 -11.69 -11.86 0.89
N GLU A 30 -12.88 -11.66 0.30
CA GLU A 30 -13.14 -10.50 -0.56
C GLU A 30 -13.05 -9.17 0.18
N ILE A 31 -13.33 -9.19 1.47
CA ILE A 31 -13.17 -8.05 2.36
C ILE A 31 -12.16 -8.46 3.43
N VAL A 32 -11.00 -7.81 3.42
CA VAL A 32 -9.95 -8.04 4.42
C VAL A 32 -9.95 -6.86 5.38
N ILE A 33 -10.21 -7.12 6.65
CA ILE A 33 -10.04 -6.16 7.76
C ILE A 33 -8.96 -6.74 8.68
N PRO A 34 -7.71 -6.29 8.54
CA PRO A 34 -6.62 -6.82 9.34
C PRO A 34 -6.75 -6.39 10.80
N ALA A 35 -6.24 -7.22 11.70
CA ALA A 35 -6.13 -6.84 13.11
C ALA A 35 -5.35 -5.52 13.26
N PRO A 36 -5.69 -4.65 14.23
CA PRO A 36 -4.89 -3.47 14.54
C PRO A 36 -3.40 -3.81 14.68
N GLY A 37 -2.52 -3.05 14.03
CA GLY A 37 -1.08 -3.26 14.09
C GLY A 37 -0.51 -4.21 13.04
N SER A 38 -1.35 -5.04 12.42
CA SER A 38 -0.88 -6.12 11.54
C SER A 38 -0.32 -5.61 10.20
N LEU A 39 -0.98 -4.62 9.58
CA LEU A 39 -0.57 -4.02 8.31
C LEU A 39 -0.21 -2.55 8.42
N VAL A 40 -0.68 -1.90 9.47
CA VAL A 40 -0.30 -0.54 9.81
C VAL A 40 0.47 -0.55 11.10
N PHE A 41 1.74 -0.23 10.99
CA PHE A 41 2.62 -0.12 12.14
C PHE A 41 2.39 1.22 12.82
N ASN A 42 2.49 1.23 14.16
CA ASN A 42 2.15 2.33 15.05
C ASN A 42 0.63 2.65 15.10
N THR A 43 -0.16 1.74 15.67
CA THR A 43 -1.62 1.89 15.86
C THR A 43 -2.03 2.60 17.13
N GLU A 44 -1.08 3.12 17.91
CA GLU A 44 -1.43 3.88 19.10
C GLU A 44 -2.38 5.03 18.73
N PRO A 45 -3.42 5.26 19.53
CA PRO A 45 -4.34 6.36 19.33
C PRO A 45 -3.63 7.70 19.49
N CYS A 46 -4.34 8.76 19.15
CA CYS A 46 -3.86 10.11 19.37
C CYS A 46 -3.60 10.31 20.86
N ARG A 47 -2.56 11.07 21.21
CA ARG A 47 -2.30 11.47 22.61
C ARG A 47 -3.37 12.35 23.25
N ILE A 48 -4.44 12.69 22.52
CA ILE A 48 -5.56 13.44 23.07
C ILE A 48 -6.54 12.42 23.62
N ASP A 49 -6.87 12.55 24.90
CA ASP A 49 -7.88 11.71 25.54
C ASP A 49 -9.19 11.76 24.74
N GLU A 50 -9.89 10.63 24.67
CA GLU A 50 -11.11 10.43 23.85
C GLU A 50 -10.89 10.46 22.32
N CYS A 51 -9.67 10.69 21.82
CA CYS A 51 -9.38 10.66 20.38
C CYS A 51 -8.79 9.32 19.93
N GLU A 52 -9.65 8.46 19.39
CA GLU A 52 -9.28 7.14 18.88
C GLU A 52 -8.58 7.16 17.52
N ARG A 53 -8.46 8.33 16.86
CA ARG A 53 -7.74 8.43 15.60
C ARG A 53 -6.29 8.06 15.78
N GLN A 54 -5.80 7.21 14.88
CA GLN A 54 -4.41 6.81 14.85
C GLN A 54 -3.45 8.02 14.85
N ARG A 55 -2.42 7.95 15.71
CA ARG A 55 -1.33 8.92 15.72
C ARG A 55 -0.59 8.92 14.38
N THR A 56 -0.15 10.10 13.96
CA THR A 56 0.58 10.29 12.70
C THR A 56 1.90 10.99 12.92
N VAL A 57 1.89 12.20 13.46
CA VAL A 57 3.09 13.04 13.62
C VAL A 57 3.15 13.51 15.07
N LYS A 58 4.32 13.37 15.71
CA LYS A 58 4.58 13.78 17.10
C LYS A 58 3.57 13.25 18.15
N GLY A 59 2.93 12.11 17.91
CA GLY A 59 1.92 11.60 18.85
C GLY A 59 0.48 11.97 18.55
N PHE A 60 0.22 12.84 17.58
CA PHE A 60 -1.12 13.36 17.30
C PHE A 60 -1.70 12.83 16.00
N CYS A 61 -3.04 12.73 15.92
CA CYS A 61 -3.74 12.56 14.65
C CYS A 61 -3.52 13.79 13.75
N LYS A 62 -3.78 13.66 12.43
CA LYS A 62 -3.53 14.77 11.49
C LYS A 62 -4.26 16.06 11.87
N SER A 63 -5.47 15.94 12.38
CA SER A 63 -6.29 17.09 12.75
C SER A 63 -5.77 17.79 14.01
N HIS A 64 -5.43 17.04 15.06
CA HIS A 64 -4.82 17.62 16.27
C HIS A 64 -3.42 18.15 16.02
N TYR A 65 -2.62 17.48 15.18
CA TYR A 65 -1.32 18.01 14.76
C TYR A 65 -1.46 19.32 13.99
N LYS A 66 -2.42 19.41 13.06
CA LYS A 66 -2.72 20.65 12.34
C LYS A 66 -3.18 21.75 13.30
N ARG A 67 -4.06 21.44 14.26
CA ARG A 67 -4.52 22.42 15.25
C ARG A 67 -3.36 22.93 16.12
N TRP A 68 -2.49 22.03 16.58
CA TRP A 68 -1.28 22.40 17.32
C TRP A 68 -0.37 23.33 16.50
N LEU A 69 -0.22 23.09 15.20
CA LEU A 69 0.49 24.00 14.30
C LEU A 69 -0.22 25.36 14.17
N ASP A 70 -1.53 25.34 13.96
CA ASP A 70 -2.36 26.54 13.75
C ASP A 70 -2.42 27.41 15.02
N GLN A 71 -2.23 26.83 16.22
CA GLN A 71 -2.11 27.53 17.51
C GLN A 71 -0.70 28.05 17.81
N GLY A 72 0.23 27.98 16.85
CA GLY A 72 1.59 28.50 17.04
C GLY A 72 2.53 27.54 17.78
N ARG A 73 2.23 26.25 17.80
CA ARG A 73 3.06 25.20 18.42
C ARG A 73 3.26 25.40 19.93
N PRO A 74 2.17 25.46 20.73
CA PRO A 74 2.27 25.55 22.17
C PRO A 74 3.06 24.37 22.76
N GLU A 75 3.54 24.53 23.98
CA GLU A 75 4.17 23.46 24.75
C GLU A 75 3.19 22.26 24.90
N TRP A 76 3.72 21.04 24.97
CA TRP A 76 2.90 19.84 24.84
C TRP A 76 1.89 19.68 25.97
N GLU A 77 2.30 19.90 27.22
CA GLU A 77 1.40 19.76 28.37
C GLU A 77 0.27 20.79 28.28
N SER A 78 0.58 22.03 27.89
CA SER A 78 -0.42 23.07 27.65
C SER A 78 -1.44 22.68 26.58
N PHE A 79 -1.01 22.07 25.47
CA PHE A 79 -1.92 21.63 24.41
C PHE A 79 -2.75 20.40 24.83
N LEU A 80 -2.17 19.46 25.56
CA LEU A 80 -2.87 18.28 26.07
C LEU A 80 -3.98 18.67 27.06
N ALA A 81 -3.76 19.72 27.86
CA ALA A 81 -4.76 20.22 28.80
C ALA A 81 -5.96 20.92 28.12
N SER A 82 -5.78 21.46 26.91
CA SER A 82 -6.86 22.11 26.14
C SER A 82 -6.70 21.90 24.63
N PRO A 83 -6.95 20.68 24.13
CA PRO A 83 -6.71 20.35 22.74
C PRO A 83 -7.80 20.86 21.80
N GLY A 84 -8.90 21.40 22.34
CA GLY A 84 -10.11 21.75 21.62
C GLY A 84 -10.98 20.53 21.27
N PRO A 85 -12.05 20.70 20.48
CA PRO A 85 -13.03 19.65 20.21
C PRO A 85 -12.44 18.51 19.38
N LEU A 86 -12.95 17.29 19.57
CA LEU A 86 -12.61 16.14 18.71
C LEU A 86 -12.79 16.52 17.23
N PRO A 87 -11.92 16.04 16.33
CA PRO A 87 -12.01 16.50 14.97
C PRO A 87 -13.25 15.92 14.29
N VAL A 88 -13.87 16.73 13.42
CA VAL A 88 -15.17 16.46 12.79
C VAL A 88 -15.29 15.00 12.33
N GLY A 89 -16.38 14.33 12.73
CA GLY A 89 -16.67 12.94 12.38
C GLY A 89 -16.21 11.88 13.39
N ASP A 90 -15.57 12.25 14.51
CA ASP A 90 -15.27 11.32 15.62
C ASP A 90 -16.15 11.53 16.86
N GLY A 91 -16.76 12.70 17.02
CA GLY A 91 -17.71 12.95 18.12
C GLY A 91 -19.13 12.48 17.76
N PRO A 92 -19.99 12.21 18.75
CA PRO A 92 -21.40 11.94 18.51
C PRO A 92 -22.02 13.12 17.76
N LEU A 93 -22.87 12.82 16.79
CA LEU A 93 -23.60 13.85 16.05
C LEU A 93 -24.55 14.57 17.01
N ALA A 94 -24.49 15.90 17.04
CA ALA A 94 -25.35 16.69 17.92
C ALA A 94 -26.84 16.53 17.55
N ALA A 95 -27.65 16.18 18.55
CA ALA A 95 -29.11 16.19 18.45
C ALA A 95 -29.66 17.62 18.41
N CYS A 96 -30.96 17.74 18.09
CA CYS A 96 -31.69 18.99 18.16
C CYS A 96 -31.62 19.57 19.58
N THR A 97 -31.49 20.89 19.72
CA THR A 97 -31.48 21.57 21.03
C THR A 97 -32.80 21.45 21.80
N VAL A 98 -33.89 20.99 21.16
CA VAL A 98 -35.14 20.65 21.85
C VAL A 98 -34.92 19.34 22.62
N THR A 99 -35.05 19.38 23.94
CA THR A 99 -34.57 18.32 24.86
C THR A 99 -35.21 16.95 24.65
N TRP A 100 -36.45 16.90 24.15
CA TRP A 100 -37.15 15.65 23.81
C TRP A 100 -37.03 15.25 22.32
N CYS A 101 -36.18 15.91 21.54
CA CYS A 101 -36.03 15.65 20.10
C CYS A 101 -34.65 15.09 19.77
N ARG A 102 -34.59 13.79 19.44
CA ARG A 102 -33.33 13.12 19.07
C ARG A 102 -33.04 13.15 17.57
N PHE A 103 -33.71 14.00 16.79
CA PHE A 103 -33.29 14.23 15.41
C PHE A 103 -31.96 14.98 15.38
N GLY A 104 -31.12 14.70 14.37
CA GLY A 104 -29.87 15.43 14.18
C GLY A 104 -30.09 16.93 14.00
N SER A 105 -29.24 17.72 14.65
CA SER A 105 -29.18 19.17 14.45
C SER A 105 -28.70 19.48 13.03
N ALA A 106 -29.22 20.59 12.50
CA ALA A 106 -28.82 21.16 11.22
C ALA A 106 -28.42 22.63 11.42
N ARG A 107 -29.34 23.57 11.22
CA ARG A 107 -29.08 25.01 11.35
C ARG A 107 -29.49 25.52 12.73
N ARG A 108 -28.64 26.36 13.33
CA ARG A 108 -28.87 26.97 14.66
C ARG A 108 -29.15 25.94 15.78
N GLY A 109 -28.56 24.74 15.70
CA GLY A 109 -28.80 23.65 16.67
C GLY A 109 -30.15 22.95 16.53
N LEU A 110 -31.00 23.34 15.59
CA LEU A 110 -32.35 22.78 15.41
C LEU A 110 -32.37 21.73 14.29
N CYS A 111 -33.22 20.71 14.41
CA CYS A 111 -33.53 19.79 13.32
C CYS A 111 -34.31 20.51 12.21
N VAL A 112 -34.45 19.90 11.03
CA VAL A 112 -35.12 20.53 9.87
C VAL A 112 -36.55 20.97 10.18
N SER A 113 -37.30 20.16 10.94
CA SER A 113 -38.68 20.47 11.32
C SER A 113 -38.76 21.64 12.30
N HIS A 114 -38.02 21.57 13.42
CA HIS A 114 -37.98 22.65 14.42
C HIS A 114 -37.41 23.95 13.88
N HIS A 115 -36.40 23.89 13.02
CA HIS A 115 -35.94 25.06 12.29
C HIS A 115 -37.06 25.67 11.43
N GLY A 116 -37.87 24.84 10.78
CA GLY A 116 -39.03 25.29 10.01
C GLY A 116 -40.10 25.96 10.86
N PHE A 117 -40.39 25.43 12.06
CA PHE A 117 -41.31 26.07 13.02
C PHE A 117 -40.75 27.39 13.55
N PHE A 118 -39.49 27.40 13.98
CA PHE A 118 -38.81 28.60 14.44
C PHE A 118 -38.78 29.70 13.35
N SER A 119 -38.47 29.33 12.10
CA SER A 119 -38.44 30.28 10.96
C SER A 119 -39.80 30.91 10.64
N ARG A 120 -40.91 30.27 11.05
CA ARG A 120 -42.27 30.80 10.91
C ARG A 120 -42.76 31.55 12.15
N SER A 121 -42.00 31.49 13.24
CA SER A 121 -42.32 32.24 14.45
C SER A 121 -41.91 33.70 14.29
N SER A 122 -42.53 34.59 15.06
CA SER A 122 -42.08 35.99 15.17
C SER A 122 -40.84 36.15 16.06
N GLU A 123 -40.39 35.08 16.71
CA GLU A 123 -39.24 35.09 17.62
C GLU A 123 -37.93 34.98 16.82
N THR A 124 -36.92 35.76 17.23
CA THR A 124 -35.62 35.83 16.56
C THR A 124 -34.51 35.14 17.35
N ASP A 125 -34.73 34.93 18.65
CA ASP A 125 -33.85 34.23 19.56
C ASP A 125 -34.31 32.77 19.76
N VAL A 126 -33.44 31.82 19.40
CA VAL A 126 -33.73 30.38 19.52
C VAL A 126 -33.99 30.00 20.99
N ILE A 127 -33.29 30.58 21.96
CA ILE A 127 -33.46 30.24 23.37
C ILE A 127 -34.85 30.66 23.86
N LYS A 128 -35.30 31.87 23.49
CA LYS A 128 -36.65 32.35 23.83
C LYS A 128 -37.72 31.50 23.18
N TRP A 129 -37.53 31.14 21.91
CA TRP A 129 -38.46 30.27 21.20
C TRP A 129 -38.54 28.87 21.84
N LEU A 130 -37.41 28.29 22.23
CA LEU A 130 -37.38 26.99 22.91
C LEU A 130 -38.20 27.00 24.21
N ALA A 131 -38.18 28.10 24.97
CA ALA A 131 -38.97 28.24 26.19
C ALA A 131 -40.49 28.26 25.95
N THR A 132 -40.94 28.50 24.71
CA THR A 132 -42.37 28.44 24.34
C THR A 132 -42.84 27.03 23.99
N LEU A 133 -41.92 26.08 23.78
CA LEU A 133 -42.27 24.74 23.34
C LEU A 133 -42.80 23.91 24.51
N SER A 134 -43.87 23.16 24.25
CA SER A 134 -44.37 22.12 25.15
C SER A 134 -43.87 20.75 24.71
N PRO A 135 -43.58 19.82 25.65
CA PRO A 135 -43.20 18.45 25.31
C PRO A 135 -44.27 17.78 24.45
N GLU A 136 -43.87 17.21 23.32
CA GLU A 136 -44.74 16.33 22.55
C GLU A 136 -44.85 14.96 23.24
N PRO A 137 -45.97 14.24 23.09
CA PRO A 137 -46.07 12.86 23.57
C PRO A 137 -44.95 12.00 22.97
N VAL A 138 -44.40 11.10 23.79
CA VAL A 138 -43.30 10.21 23.38
C VAL A 138 -43.83 9.27 22.29
N ILE A 139 -43.47 9.55 21.04
CA ILE A 139 -43.67 8.64 19.93
C ILE A 139 -42.37 7.86 19.78
N GLU A 140 -42.44 6.53 19.91
CA GLU A 140 -41.31 5.67 19.58
C GLU A 140 -40.96 5.86 18.11
N ARG A 141 -39.71 6.23 17.87
CA ARG A 141 -39.15 6.45 16.54
C ARG A 141 -37.93 5.55 16.38
N PRO A 142 -37.75 4.92 15.20
CA PRO A 142 -36.59 4.10 14.96
C PRO A 142 -35.31 4.95 15.04
N GLU A 143 -34.29 4.38 15.68
CA GLU A 143 -32.96 4.98 15.78
C GLU A 143 -32.18 4.76 14.48
N CYS A 144 -31.09 5.51 14.33
CA CYS A 144 -30.17 5.35 13.22
C CYS A 144 -29.56 3.94 13.26
N ARG A 145 -29.48 3.26 12.12
CA ARG A 145 -28.95 1.89 12.01
C ARG A 145 -27.48 1.73 12.40
N LEU A 146 -26.74 2.82 12.59
CA LEU A 146 -25.34 2.76 12.99
C LEU A 146 -25.26 2.58 14.51
N ALA A 147 -24.58 1.52 14.97
CA ALA A 147 -24.57 1.15 16.38
C ALA A 147 -24.06 2.23 17.34
N PHE A 148 -23.25 3.18 16.84
CA PHE A 148 -22.70 4.30 17.60
C PHE A 148 -23.52 5.60 17.49
N CYS A 149 -24.72 5.57 16.90
CA CYS A 149 -25.50 6.77 16.62
C CYS A 149 -26.91 6.72 17.24
N ASP A 150 -27.08 7.45 18.34
CA ASP A 150 -28.34 7.54 19.09
C ASP A 150 -29.36 8.53 18.49
N LEU A 151 -29.17 9.00 17.25
CA LEU A 151 -30.12 9.92 16.61
C LEU A 151 -31.26 9.16 15.95
N TRP A 152 -32.44 9.75 15.90
CA TRP A 152 -33.57 9.16 15.18
C TRP A 152 -33.34 9.13 13.66
N ALA A 153 -33.78 8.03 13.06
CA ALA A 153 -33.82 7.84 11.61
C ALA A 153 -34.85 8.79 10.98
N GLN A 154 -34.59 9.25 9.75
CA GLN A 154 -35.40 10.29 9.10
C GLN A 154 -36.15 9.80 7.86
N GLY A 155 -37.47 9.95 7.91
CA GLY A 155 -38.38 9.50 6.84
C GLY A 155 -38.32 7.99 6.68
N ASN A 156 -38.26 7.51 5.45
CA ASN A 156 -38.17 6.07 5.15
C ASN A 156 -36.73 5.53 5.15
N SER A 157 -35.73 6.36 5.49
CA SER A 157 -34.34 5.91 5.56
C SER A 157 -34.08 5.34 6.94
N PRO A 158 -33.33 4.22 7.07
CA PRO A 158 -32.90 3.70 8.37
C PRO A 158 -31.74 4.51 8.98
N LEU A 159 -31.39 5.66 8.39
CA LEU A 159 -30.29 6.52 8.84
C LEU A 159 -30.83 7.87 9.31
N CYS A 160 -30.12 8.50 10.25
CA CYS A 160 -30.37 9.90 10.61
C CYS A 160 -30.04 10.85 9.43
N LEU A 161 -30.50 12.09 9.47
CA LEU A 161 -30.29 13.10 8.40
C LEU A 161 -28.83 13.20 7.96
N ASN A 162 -27.91 13.30 8.91
CA ASN A 162 -26.48 13.48 8.64
C ASN A 162 -25.86 12.24 7.98
N HIS A 163 -26.17 11.05 8.49
CA HIS A 163 -25.69 9.80 7.91
C HIS A 163 -26.33 9.50 6.55
N LYS A 164 -27.60 9.83 6.36
CA LYS A 164 -28.28 9.79 5.06
C LYS A 164 -27.64 10.73 4.05
N SER A 165 -27.30 11.96 4.44
CA SER A 165 -26.61 12.91 3.57
C SER A 165 -25.22 12.39 3.17
N ARG A 166 -24.46 11.83 4.13
CA ARG A 166 -23.16 11.20 3.85
C ARG A 166 -23.32 10.00 2.93
N TRP A 167 -24.34 9.19 3.13
CA TRP A 167 -24.68 8.03 2.30
C TRP A 167 -25.02 8.42 0.85
N HIS A 168 -25.74 9.53 0.63
CA HIS A 168 -25.94 10.06 -0.72
C HIS A 168 -24.64 10.62 -1.33
N ALA A 169 -23.83 11.33 -0.55
CA ALA A 169 -22.59 11.97 -1.04
C ALA A 169 -21.55 10.99 -1.60
N ILE A 170 -21.61 9.72 -1.18
CA ILE A 170 -20.73 8.62 -1.62
C ILE A 170 -21.36 7.79 -2.75
N GLY A 171 -22.51 8.19 -3.28
CA GLY A 171 -23.22 7.47 -4.34
C GLY A 171 -24.27 6.45 -3.89
N ALA A 172 -24.75 6.54 -2.65
CA ALA A 172 -25.85 5.70 -2.12
C ALA A 172 -25.64 4.18 -2.30
N PRO A 173 -24.56 3.60 -1.75
CA PRO A 173 -24.30 2.16 -1.80
C PRO A 173 -25.36 1.37 -1.02
N ASP A 174 -25.26 0.04 -1.02
CA ASP A 174 -26.05 -0.78 -0.11
C ASP A 174 -25.95 -0.29 1.37
N ILE A 175 -27.06 -0.36 2.11
CA ILE A 175 -27.15 0.19 3.46
C ILE A 175 -26.30 -0.62 4.44
N ASP A 176 -26.29 -1.94 4.33
CA ASP A 176 -25.48 -2.81 5.21
C ASP A 176 -23.99 -2.62 4.92
N GLU A 177 -23.63 -2.45 3.65
CA GLU A 177 -22.27 -2.06 3.29
C GLU A 177 -21.88 -0.70 3.88
N PHE A 178 -22.77 0.29 3.81
CA PHE A 178 -22.51 1.61 4.37
C PHE A 178 -22.32 1.54 5.89
N VAL A 179 -23.17 0.78 6.58
CA VAL A 179 -23.10 0.55 8.02
C VAL A 179 -21.77 -0.10 8.38
N ALA A 180 -21.44 -1.24 7.77
CA ALA A 180 -20.19 -1.95 8.00
C ALA A 180 -18.95 -1.06 7.77
N ARG A 181 -19.00 -0.19 6.75
CA ARG A 181 -17.90 0.74 6.45
C ARG A 181 -17.79 1.89 7.44
N CYS A 182 -18.90 2.35 7.99
CA CYS A 182 -18.94 3.36 9.03
C CYS A 182 -18.55 2.80 10.40
N GLU A 183 -18.86 1.54 10.68
CA GLU A 183 -18.49 0.87 11.92
C GLU A 183 -17.04 0.38 11.91
N SER A 184 -16.45 0.17 10.73
CA SER A 184 -15.01 -0.10 10.59
C SER A 184 -14.13 1.14 10.67
N VAL A 185 -14.62 2.28 11.19
CA VAL A 185 -13.84 3.52 11.29
C VAL A 185 -12.62 3.32 12.20
N GLY A 186 -11.45 3.74 11.74
CA GLY A 186 -10.18 3.52 12.44
C GLY A 186 -9.49 2.19 12.10
N LEU A 187 -10.22 1.23 11.52
CA LEU A 187 -9.66 -0.01 10.98
C LEU A 187 -9.37 0.14 9.48
N ASP A 188 -8.24 -0.41 9.03
CA ASP A 188 -7.97 -0.48 7.60
C ASP A 188 -8.82 -1.60 6.98
N ARG A 189 -9.69 -1.22 6.04
CA ARG A 189 -10.56 -2.14 5.30
C ARG A 189 -10.12 -2.17 3.84
N PHE A 190 -9.88 -3.38 3.32
CA PHE A 190 -9.53 -3.63 1.92
C PHE A 190 -10.64 -4.42 1.25
N ASP A 191 -11.24 -3.84 0.22
CA ASP A 191 -12.38 -4.42 -0.50
C ASP A 191 -11.94 -4.84 -1.90
N PHE A 192 -11.97 -6.15 -2.14
CA PHE A 192 -11.59 -6.80 -3.39
C PHE A 192 -12.79 -7.30 -4.20
N ARG A 193 -14.03 -6.99 -3.80
CA ARG A 193 -15.24 -7.44 -4.52
C ARG A 193 -15.29 -6.96 -5.97
N CYS A 194 -14.67 -5.82 -6.29
CA CYS A 194 -14.52 -5.36 -7.68
C CYS A 194 -13.65 -6.27 -8.56
N LEU A 195 -12.97 -7.26 -7.97
CA LEU A 195 -12.17 -8.29 -8.64
C LEU A 195 -12.78 -9.70 -8.48
N ALA A 196 -14.06 -9.81 -8.09
CA ALA A 196 -14.72 -11.10 -7.88
C ALA A 196 -14.74 -11.98 -9.14
N ASP A 197 -14.78 -11.35 -10.32
CA ASP A 197 -14.70 -11.99 -11.63
C ASP A 197 -13.28 -12.45 -12.02
N ARG A 198 -12.25 -11.98 -11.30
CA ARG A 198 -10.82 -12.23 -11.58
C ARG A 198 -10.11 -12.76 -10.32
N PRO A 199 -10.40 -14.01 -9.90
CA PRO A 199 -9.92 -14.55 -8.63
C PRO A 199 -8.40 -14.66 -8.54
N GLN A 200 -7.70 -14.92 -9.66
CA GLN A 200 -6.23 -14.91 -9.69
C GLN A 200 -5.69 -13.50 -9.40
N LEU A 201 -6.15 -12.48 -10.11
CA LEU A 201 -5.72 -11.09 -9.91
C LEU A 201 -5.98 -10.60 -8.49
N ARG A 202 -7.12 -10.99 -7.91
CA ARG A 202 -7.42 -10.75 -6.49
C ARG A 202 -6.35 -11.37 -5.58
N LEU A 203 -6.00 -12.63 -5.81
CA LEU A 203 -4.97 -13.33 -5.04
C LEU A 203 -3.58 -12.71 -5.20
N GLU A 204 -3.26 -12.19 -6.38
CA GLU A 204 -1.98 -11.49 -6.62
C GLU A 204 -1.84 -10.25 -5.73
N LEU A 205 -2.90 -9.45 -5.59
CA LEU A 205 -2.90 -8.30 -4.68
C LEU A 205 -2.96 -8.71 -3.20
N GLN A 206 -3.70 -9.77 -2.87
CA GLN A 206 -3.73 -10.33 -1.51
C GLN A 206 -2.36 -10.92 -1.11
N HIS A 207 -1.62 -11.50 -2.05
CA HIS A 207 -0.24 -11.94 -1.84
C HIS A 207 0.68 -10.78 -1.50
N ALA A 208 0.54 -9.63 -2.18
CA ALA A 208 1.28 -8.43 -1.84
C ALA A 208 0.92 -7.91 -0.44
N MET A 209 -0.36 -7.94 -0.06
CA MET A 209 -0.79 -7.59 1.31
C MET A 209 -0.15 -8.51 2.35
N GLN A 210 -0.15 -9.83 2.12
CA GLN A 210 0.53 -10.79 2.99
C GLN A 210 2.03 -10.50 3.10
N CYS A 211 2.71 -10.24 1.98
CA CYS A 211 4.14 -9.90 2.01
C CYS A 211 4.39 -8.64 2.85
N ARG A 212 3.52 -7.62 2.78
CA ARG A 212 3.63 -6.42 3.62
C ARG A 212 3.45 -6.71 5.10
N HIS A 213 2.49 -7.56 5.42
CA HIS A 213 2.25 -8.02 6.78
C HIS A 213 3.48 -8.74 7.34
N ASP A 214 4.07 -9.64 6.56
CA ASP A 214 5.18 -10.48 7.02
C ASP A 214 6.49 -9.71 7.14
N GLU A 215 6.80 -8.83 6.18
CA GLU A 215 8.03 -8.03 6.22
C GLU A 215 8.02 -7.00 7.36
N ARG A 216 6.85 -6.49 7.76
CA ARG A 216 6.68 -5.41 8.76
C ARG A 216 7.52 -4.15 8.53
N ARG A 217 7.89 -3.85 7.27
CA ARG A 217 8.79 -2.74 6.92
C ARG A 217 8.11 -1.42 6.57
N ALA A 218 6.86 -1.44 6.12
CA ALA A 218 6.14 -0.19 5.81
C ALA A 218 4.62 -0.32 6.00
N SER A 219 4.02 0.67 6.65
CA SER A 219 2.59 0.71 6.91
C SER A 219 1.79 0.73 5.61
N THR A 220 0.87 -0.22 5.47
CA THR A 220 0.04 -0.44 4.30
C THR A 220 -1.39 -0.06 4.63
N ARG A 221 -1.74 1.21 4.34
CA ARG A 221 -3.08 1.77 4.64
C ARG A 221 -4.04 1.54 3.47
N SER A 222 -5.33 1.39 3.77
CA SER A 222 -6.44 1.34 2.79
C SER A 222 -6.42 2.54 1.83
N SER A 223 -6.12 3.74 2.34
CA SER A 223 -5.99 4.96 1.51
C SER A 223 -4.92 4.89 0.40
N VAL A 224 -3.97 3.95 0.51
CA VAL A 224 -2.96 3.67 -0.52
C VAL A 224 -3.40 2.50 -1.40
N VAL A 225 -3.91 1.43 -0.82
CA VAL A 225 -4.21 0.18 -1.54
C VAL A 225 -5.55 0.23 -2.27
N THR A 226 -6.61 0.79 -1.68
CA THR A 226 -7.95 0.86 -2.30
C THR A 226 -7.92 1.54 -3.67
N PRO A 227 -7.20 2.66 -3.88
CA PRO A 227 -7.05 3.25 -5.21
C PRO A 227 -6.28 2.34 -6.19
N VAL A 228 -5.34 1.53 -5.72
CA VAL A 228 -4.61 0.57 -6.56
C VAL A 228 -5.51 -0.60 -6.96
N ILE A 229 -6.31 -1.13 -6.03
CA ILE A 229 -7.31 -2.18 -6.34
C ILE A 229 -8.27 -1.70 -7.43
N ARG A 230 -8.78 -0.47 -7.31
CA ARG A 230 -9.65 0.13 -8.34
C ARG A 230 -8.93 0.32 -9.67
N LEU A 231 -7.72 0.88 -9.66
CA LEU A 231 -6.91 1.04 -10.87
C LEU A 231 -6.69 -0.28 -11.61
N VAL A 232 -6.34 -1.35 -10.87
CA VAL A 232 -6.12 -2.68 -11.43
C VAL A 232 -7.42 -3.31 -11.91
N SER A 233 -8.55 -3.05 -11.23
CA SER A 233 -9.86 -3.45 -11.70
C SER A 233 -10.20 -2.78 -13.03
N ASP A 234 -9.97 -1.47 -13.15
CA ASP A 234 -10.31 -0.65 -14.30
C ASP A 234 -9.43 -0.90 -15.53
N SER A 235 -8.23 -1.48 -15.35
CA SER A 235 -7.33 -1.80 -16.47
C SER A 235 -7.79 -3.00 -17.31
N GLY A 236 -8.71 -3.82 -16.79
CA GLY A 236 -9.24 -4.99 -17.50
C GLY A 236 -8.27 -6.16 -17.65
N VAL A 237 -7.08 -6.09 -17.06
CA VAL A 237 -6.10 -7.19 -17.09
C VAL A 237 -6.58 -8.39 -16.26
N THR A 238 -6.02 -9.56 -16.54
CA THR A 238 -6.30 -10.82 -15.81
C THR A 238 -5.20 -11.17 -14.81
N SER A 239 -4.00 -10.61 -14.99
CA SER A 239 -2.85 -10.68 -14.09
C SER A 239 -2.11 -9.34 -14.04
N LEU A 240 -1.49 -9.02 -12.91
CA LEU A 240 -0.56 -7.89 -12.81
C LEU A 240 0.64 -8.02 -13.75
N LEU A 241 1.00 -9.24 -14.14
CA LEU A 241 2.10 -9.53 -15.06
C LEU A 241 1.72 -9.41 -16.54
N ASP A 242 0.44 -9.18 -16.86
CA ASP A 242 0.00 -8.95 -18.25
C ASP A 242 0.66 -7.68 -18.82
N TRP A 243 0.96 -6.71 -17.95
CA TRP A 243 1.64 -5.46 -18.27
C TRP A 243 2.95 -5.33 -17.50
N ASN A 244 3.97 -4.75 -18.14
CA ASN A 244 5.20 -4.37 -17.46
C ASN A 244 5.01 -3.12 -16.58
N LEU A 245 5.99 -2.82 -15.73
CA LEU A 245 5.92 -1.67 -14.81
C LEU A 245 5.79 -0.31 -15.51
N ASP A 246 6.33 -0.15 -16.71
CA ASP A 246 6.26 1.11 -17.45
C ASP A 246 4.83 1.34 -17.99
N GLN A 247 4.19 0.28 -18.48
CA GLN A 247 2.77 0.30 -18.87
C GLN A 247 1.88 0.62 -17.66
N TRP A 248 2.12 -0.02 -16.52
CA TRP A 248 1.41 0.29 -15.27
C TRP A 248 1.61 1.73 -14.82
N ALA A 249 2.84 2.25 -14.89
CA ALA A 249 3.14 3.63 -14.54
C ALA A 249 2.43 4.61 -15.48
N ALA A 250 2.45 4.35 -16.79
CA ALA A 250 1.77 5.17 -17.79
C ALA A 250 0.24 5.18 -17.57
N PHE A 251 -0.38 4.01 -17.36
CA PHE A 251 -1.81 3.89 -17.09
C PHE A 251 -2.20 4.63 -15.79
N TYR A 252 -1.39 4.47 -14.74
CA TYR A 252 -1.57 5.18 -13.48
C TYR A 252 -1.49 6.70 -13.64
N ILE A 253 -0.61 7.21 -14.50
CA ILE A 253 -0.48 8.65 -14.78
C ILE A 253 -1.65 9.15 -15.64
N ALA A 254 -2.06 8.39 -16.66
CA ALA A 254 -3.11 8.77 -17.60
C ALA A 254 -4.49 8.90 -16.94
N GLY A 255 -4.81 8.04 -15.97
CA GLY A 255 -6.07 8.09 -15.23
C GLY A 255 -6.20 9.25 -14.22
N ARG A 256 -5.35 10.29 -14.26
CA ARG A 256 -5.21 11.27 -13.16
C ARG A 256 -5.15 12.74 -13.60
N VAL A 257 -5.78 13.57 -12.77
CA VAL A 257 -5.62 15.04 -12.73
C VAL A 257 -4.84 15.40 -11.46
N GLY A 258 -3.58 15.83 -11.60
CA GLY A 258 -2.76 16.42 -10.52
C GLY A 258 -1.70 15.51 -9.84
N ARG A 259 -0.69 16.15 -9.21
CA ARG A 259 0.42 15.50 -8.48
C ARG A 259 0.30 15.74 -6.96
N SER A 260 0.33 14.70 -6.14
CA SER A 260 0.28 14.75 -4.66
C SER A 260 1.15 13.65 -4.05
N HIS A 261 1.72 13.87 -2.87
CA HIS A 261 2.57 12.89 -2.15
C HIS A 261 1.89 11.53 -1.92
N ARG A 262 0.57 11.49 -1.76
CA ARG A 262 -0.18 10.22 -1.62
C ARG A 262 -0.10 9.37 -2.89
N HIS A 263 0.14 10.00 -4.04
CA HIS A 263 0.26 9.33 -5.34
C HIS A 263 1.56 8.53 -5.45
N ASN A 264 2.62 8.94 -4.75
CA ASN A 264 3.87 8.17 -4.70
C ASN A 264 3.69 6.86 -3.92
N GLY A 265 2.88 6.86 -2.87
CA GLY A 265 2.59 5.65 -2.09
C GLY A 265 1.84 4.59 -2.89
N GLN A 266 0.89 4.99 -3.71
CA GLN A 266 0.07 4.08 -4.55
C GLN A 266 0.94 3.38 -5.59
N LEU A 267 1.72 4.14 -6.36
CA LEU A 267 2.63 3.57 -7.35
C LEU A 267 3.72 2.72 -6.69
N ALA A 268 4.23 3.11 -5.52
CA ALA A 268 5.18 2.31 -4.76
C ALA A 268 4.59 0.97 -4.30
N PHE A 269 3.32 0.94 -3.90
CA PHE A 269 2.61 -0.30 -3.58
C PHE A 269 2.41 -1.18 -4.81
N LEU A 270 1.97 -0.61 -5.94
CA LEU A 270 1.80 -1.35 -7.20
C LEU A 270 3.12 -1.99 -7.65
N ARG A 271 4.22 -1.22 -7.66
CA ARG A 271 5.57 -1.73 -7.98
C ARG A 271 5.98 -2.85 -7.03
N PHE A 272 5.69 -2.70 -5.74
CA PHE A 272 5.96 -3.73 -4.75
C PHE A 272 5.16 -5.02 -5.03
N ALA A 273 3.86 -4.90 -5.30
CA ALA A 273 3.00 -6.04 -5.60
C ALA A 273 3.50 -6.80 -6.84
N TYR A 274 3.81 -6.06 -7.90
CA TYR A 274 4.38 -6.61 -9.13
C TYR A 274 5.70 -7.36 -8.87
N THR A 275 6.65 -6.76 -8.14
CA THR A 275 7.93 -7.41 -7.82
C THR A 275 7.75 -8.68 -6.97
N ARG A 276 6.86 -8.67 -5.97
CA ARG A 276 6.58 -9.87 -5.17
C ARG A 276 5.97 -10.99 -6.01
N LEU A 277 5.10 -10.63 -6.96
CA LEU A 277 4.52 -11.59 -7.87
C LEU A 277 5.55 -12.17 -8.85
N GLU A 278 6.43 -11.34 -9.41
CA GLU A 278 7.56 -11.81 -10.22
C GLU A 278 8.45 -12.77 -9.44
N ASP A 279 8.72 -12.48 -8.15
CA ASP A 279 9.50 -13.36 -7.30
C ASP A 279 8.79 -14.70 -7.04
N LEU A 280 7.47 -14.69 -6.84
CA LEU A 280 6.66 -15.90 -6.69
C LEU A 280 6.66 -16.76 -7.96
N VAL A 281 6.53 -16.13 -9.13
CA VAL A 281 6.58 -16.82 -10.42
C VAL A 281 7.97 -17.39 -10.67
N ALA A 282 9.01 -16.58 -10.47
CA ALA A 282 10.40 -16.95 -10.65
C ALA A 282 10.82 -18.10 -9.73
N GLY A 283 10.31 -18.13 -8.50
CA GLY A 283 10.80 -19.01 -7.44
C GLY A 283 12.08 -18.47 -6.80
N THR A 284 12.48 -19.11 -5.71
CA THR A 284 13.67 -18.73 -4.93
C THR A 284 14.77 -19.78 -5.06
N GLY A 285 16.01 -19.34 -4.86
CA GLY A 285 17.17 -20.21 -4.83
C GLY A 285 17.99 -20.22 -6.13
N TRP A 286 18.99 -21.10 -6.16
CA TRP A 286 19.94 -21.15 -7.27
C TRP A 286 19.32 -21.71 -8.54
N GLU A 287 18.37 -22.64 -8.42
CA GLU A 287 17.72 -23.28 -9.59
C GLU A 287 16.92 -22.27 -10.40
N SER A 288 16.21 -21.35 -9.74
CA SER A 288 15.44 -20.29 -10.41
C SER A 288 16.31 -19.20 -11.02
N GLU A 289 17.39 -18.80 -10.34
CA GLU A 289 18.22 -17.67 -10.78
C GLU A 289 19.30 -18.07 -11.78
N TYR A 290 19.89 -19.26 -11.67
CA TYR A 290 21.11 -19.62 -12.40
C TYR A 290 20.95 -19.57 -13.93
N SER A 291 19.77 -19.93 -14.46
CA SER A 291 19.46 -19.86 -15.88
C SER A 291 19.43 -18.41 -16.40
N ARG A 292 19.09 -17.43 -15.56
CA ARG A 292 18.94 -16.01 -15.91
C ARG A 292 20.28 -15.32 -16.10
N ASP A 293 20.30 -14.27 -16.92
CA ASP A 293 21.47 -13.42 -17.12
C ASP A 293 21.58 -12.28 -16.08
N ALA A 294 20.60 -12.16 -15.20
CA ALA A 294 20.61 -11.24 -14.07
C ALA A 294 20.07 -11.94 -12.83
N TRP A 295 20.92 -12.10 -11.81
CA TRP A 295 20.56 -12.77 -10.56
C TRP A 295 20.18 -11.75 -9.50
N ALA A 296 18.93 -11.79 -9.03
CA ALA A 296 18.44 -10.96 -7.95
C ALA A 296 18.87 -11.55 -6.60
N LEU A 297 19.63 -10.76 -5.84
CA LEU A 297 20.27 -11.23 -4.62
C LEU A 297 19.27 -11.63 -3.53
N HIS A 298 18.14 -10.95 -3.44
CA HIS A 298 17.10 -11.30 -2.46
C HIS A 298 16.48 -12.67 -2.74
N ARG A 299 16.42 -13.12 -4.00
CA ARG A 299 15.93 -14.48 -4.35
C ARG A 299 16.95 -15.58 -4.06
N LEU A 300 18.22 -15.21 -3.90
CA LEU A 300 19.30 -16.10 -3.45
C LEU A 300 19.45 -16.14 -1.91
N GLY A 301 18.56 -15.46 -1.17
CA GLY A 301 18.58 -15.42 0.31
C GLY A 301 19.29 -14.20 0.91
N TYR A 302 19.81 -13.27 0.10
CA TYR A 302 20.44 -12.04 0.60
C TYR A 302 19.39 -10.93 0.79
N THR A 303 18.70 -10.92 1.92
CA THR A 303 17.53 -10.04 2.19
C THR A 303 17.87 -8.58 2.48
N ASP A 304 19.13 -8.28 2.77
CA ASP A 304 19.60 -6.93 3.13
C ASP A 304 19.92 -6.07 1.91
N THR A 305 19.86 -6.66 0.71
CA THR A 305 20.14 -5.94 -0.52
C THR A 305 19.17 -6.32 -1.64
N ARG A 306 18.67 -5.31 -2.35
CA ARG A 306 17.89 -5.49 -3.59
C ARG A 306 18.78 -5.46 -4.85
N GLY A 307 20.10 -5.61 -4.66
CA GLY A 307 21.03 -5.58 -5.78
C GLY A 307 20.87 -6.78 -6.70
N THR A 308 21.40 -6.64 -7.91
CA THR A 308 21.39 -7.69 -8.93
C THR A 308 22.82 -7.94 -9.42
N LEU A 309 23.16 -9.20 -9.67
CA LEU A 309 24.40 -9.60 -10.33
C LEU A 309 24.10 -9.78 -11.82
N ARG A 310 24.69 -8.94 -12.67
CA ARG A 310 24.38 -8.88 -14.10
C ARG A 310 25.49 -9.49 -14.96
N PHE A 311 25.11 -10.51 -15.73
CA PHE A 311 25.96 -11.26 -16.67
C PHE A 311 25.64 -10.93 -18.13
N ASP A 312 24.51 -10.28 -18.40
CA ASP A 312 24.12 -9.79 -19.73
C ASP A 312 25.09 -8.72 -20.28
N LYS A 313 25.90 -8.11 -19.41
CA LYS A 313 27.01 -7.22 -19.79
C LYS A 313 28.22 -7.95 -20.39
N ILE A 314 28.25 -9.28 -20.33
CA ILE A 314 29.31 -10.12 -20.94
C ILE A 314 28.83 -10.50 -22.35
N PRO A 315 29.37 -9.87 -23.42
CA PRO A 315 28.91 -10.14 -24.79
C PRO A 315 29.32 -11.52 -25.28
N GLN A 316 30.43 -12.10 -24.80
CA GLN A 316 30.91 -13.41 -25.24
C GLN A 316 30.02 -14.54 -24.72
N PRO A 317 29.34 -15.31 -25.59
CA PRO A 317 28.43 -16.37 -25.17
C PRO A 317 29.12 -17.52 -24.42
N TRP A 318 30.40 -17.79 -24.70
CA TRP A 318 31.18 -18.82 -24.03
C TRP A 318 31.65 -18.42 -22.62
N LEU A 319 31.89 -17.11 -22.39
CA LEU A 319 32.39 -16.61 -21.12
C LEU A 319 31.25 -16.45 -20.09
N ARG A 320 30.06 -16.10 -20.55
CA ARG A 320 28.88 -15.90 -19.69
C ARG A 320 28.55 -17.12 -18.80
N PRO A 321 28.43 -18.36 -19.31
CA PRO A 321 28.15 -19.52 -18.45
C PRO A 321 29.32 -19.84 -17.49
N LEU A 322 30.57 -19.59 -17.88
CA LEU A 322 31.73 -19.76 -17.00
C LEU A 322 31.73 -18.72 -15.87
N ALA A 323 31.43 -17.47 -16.18
CA ALA A 323 31.28 -16.39 -15.21
C ALA A 323 30.17 -16.72 -14.20
N LYS A 324 29.00 -17.18 -14.67
CA LYS A 324 27.92 -17.66 -13.79
C LYS A 324 28.41 -18.78 -12.87
N ARG A 325 29.03 -19.83 -13.41
CA ARG A 325 29.52 -20.96 -12.61
C ARG A 325 30.54 -20.53 -11.56
N PHE A 326 31.47 -19.66 -11.93
CA PHE A 326 32.48 -19.11 -11.02
C PHE A 326 31.84 -18.31 -9.88
N ILE A 327 30.94 -17.37 -10.19
CA ILE A 327 30.29 -16.54 -9.17
C ILE A 327 29.41 -17.39 -8.25
N ARG A 328 28.67 -18.37 -8.78
CA ARG A 328 27.90 -19.32 -7.95
C ARG A 328 28.84 -20.04 -6.98
N TRP A 329 29.92 -20.65 -7.48
CA TRP A 329 30.89 -21.34 -6.64
C TRP A 329 31.47 -20.44 -5.54
N ARG A 330 31.81 -19.19 -5.85
CA ARG A 330 32.30 -18.21 -4.87
C ARG A 330 31.29 -17.98 -3.74
N LEU A 331 30.04 -17.71 -4.10
CA LEU A 331 28.98 -17.41 -3.15
C LEU A 331 28.59 -18.63 -2.31
N THR A 332 28.51 -19.82 -2.92
CA THR A 332 28.21 -21.06 -2.18
C THR A 332 29.37 -21.53 -1.30
N SER A 333 30.60 -21.09 -1.59
CA SER A 333 31.79 -21.38 -0.76
C SER A 333 31.97 -20.39 0.40
N GLY A 334 30.94 -19.60 0.72
CA GLY A 334 30.94 -18.67 1.87
C GLY A 334 31.64 -17.34 1.64
N ARG A 335 31.94 -16.95 0.39
CA ARG A 335 32.46 -15.60 0.12
C ARG A 335 31.36 -14.56 0.24
N GLU A 336 31.74 -13.38 0.74
CA GLU A 336 30.83 -12.25 0.86
C GLU A 336 30.32 -11.77 -0.49
N ILE A 337 29.08 -11.25 -0.47
CA ILE A 337 28.41 -10.76 -1.66
C ILE A 337 29.12 -9.55 -2.30
N ILE A 338 29.78 -8.74 -1.48
CA ILE A 338 30.57 -7.60 -1.93
C ILE A 338 31.70 -8.09 -2.83
N GLN A 339 32.39 -9.15 -2.43
CA GLN A 339 33.44 -9.76 -3.25
C GLN A 339 32.87 -10.33 -4.56
N GLY A 340 31.70 -10.98 -4.52
CA GLY A 340 31.03 -11.43 -5.74
C GLY A 340 30.71 -10.30 -6.73
N ARG A 341 30.36 -9.10 -6.24
CA ARG A 341 30.16 -7.91 -7.08
C ARG A 341 31.46 -7.41 -7.71
N VAL A 342 32.54 -7.39 -6.93
CA VAL A 342 33.88 -7.03 -7.43
C VAL A 342 34.33 -8.03 -8.50
N ASP A 343 34.13 -9.32 -8.28
CA ASP A 343 34.46 -10.39 -9.20
C ASP A 343 33.71 -10.21 -10.55
N ILE A 344 32.42 -9.85 -10.52
CA ILE A 344 31.64 -9.53 -11.74
C ILE A 344 32.16 -8.28 -12.45
N LEU A 345 32.54 -7.24 -11.71
CA LEU A 345 33.09 -6.03 -12.32
C LEU A 345 34.41 -6.34 -13.06
N ALA A 346 35.27 -7.16 -12.48
CA ALA A 346 36.50 -7.63 -13.11
C ALA A 346 36.19 -8.46 -14.37
N LEU A 347 35.24 -9.39 -14.30
CA LEU A 347 34.80 -10.18 -15.45
C LEU A 347 34.21 -9.33 -16.58
N ASN A 348 33.44 -8.29 -16.26
CA ASN A 348 32.92 -7.34 -17.25
C ASN A 348 34.05 -6.55 -17.93
N ARG A 349 35.07 -6.12 -17.18
CA ARG A 349 36.25 -5.44 -17.75
C ARG A 349 37.04 -6.38 -18.66
N PHE A 350 37.24 -7.63 -18.25
CA PHE A 350 37.89 -8.65 -19.06
C PHE A 350 37.10 -8.96 -20.34
N ALA A 351 35.77 -9.07 -20.23
CA ALA A 351 34.87 -9.25 -21.37
C ALA A 351 34.95 -8.09 -22.36
N ALA A 352 35.00 -6.84 -21.87
CA ALA A 352 35.20 -5.66 -22.71
C ALA A 352 36.57 -5.68 -23.42
N PHE A 353 37.64 -6.04 -22.71
CA PHE A 353 38.97 -6.22 -23.30
C PHE A 353 38.98 -7.25 -24.44
N LEU A 354 38.31 -8.39 -24.25
CA LEU A 354 38.21 -9.43 -25.29
C LEU A 354 37.40 -9.00 -26.52
N ALA A 355 36.42 -8.10 -26.33
CA ALA A 355 35.55 -7.57 -27.38
C ALA A 355 36.19 -6.40 -28.16
N ALA A 356 37.22 -5.76 -27.61
CA ALA A 356 37.90 -4.67 -28.31
C ALA A 356 38.57 -5.20 -29.59
N PRO A 357 38.38 -4.53 -30.75
CA PRO A 357 39.08 -4.90 -31.97
C PRO A 357 40.58 -4.67 -31.77
N SER A 358 41.36 -5.75 -31.79
CA SER A 358 42.82 -5.65 -31.71
C SER A 358 43.41 -5.23 -33.06
N PRO A 359 44.40 -4.32 -33.09
CA PRO A 359 45.04 -3.85 -34.32
C PRO A 359 45.98 -4.88 -34.98
N THR A 360 46.08 -6.13 -34.49
CA THR A 360 46.94 -7.16 -35.14
C THR A 360 46.53 -8.60 -34.78
N PRO A 361 46.55 -9.59 -35.71
CA PRO A 361 45.85 -10.88 -35.54
C PRO A 361 46.61 -11.98 -34.77
N THR A 362 47.87 -11.79 -34.36
CA THR A 362 48.77 -12.91 -33.99
C THR A 362 49.05 -13.11 -32.50
N ALA A 363 48.39 -12.40 -31.58
CA ALA A 363 48.70 -12.50 -30.14
C ALA A 363 47.47 -12.85 -29.28
N ARG A 364 46.97 -14.08 -29.41
CA ARG A 364 46.07 -14.69 -28.39
C ARG A 364 46.44 -16.16 -28.16
N THR A 365 47.64 -16.39 -27.65
CA THR A 365 47.97 -17.57 -26.83
C THR A 365 48.32 -17.08 -25.41
N ALA A 366 48.65 -18.01 -24.49
CA ALA A 366 48.67 -17.89 -23.03
C ALA A 366 49.38 -16.67 -22.37
N SER A 367 49.94 -15.73 -23.13
CA SER A 367 50.55 -14.48 -22.63
C SER A 367 49.56 -13.33 -22.38
N THR A 368 48.27 -13.48 -22.69
CA THR A 368 47.27 -12.39 -22.56
C THR A 368 46.91 -12.02 -21.11
N ALA A 369 47.17 -12.90 -20.13
CA ALA A 369 47.00 -12.57 -18.71
C ALA A 369 48.03 -11.53 -18.22
N ALA A 370 49.24 -11.54 -18.78
CA ALA A 370 50.29 -10.59 -18.42
C ALA A 370 50.01 -9.16 -18.94
N SER A 371 49.44 -9.03 -20.14
CA SER A 371 49.04 -7.72 -20.70
C SER A 371 47.84 -7.09 -19.97
N TRP A 372 46.96 -7.89 -19.38
CA TRP A 372 45.84 -7.40 -18.56
C TRP A 372 46.31 -6.86 -17.20
N ASN A 373 47.25 -7.55 -16.54
CA ASN A 373 47.86 -7.07 -15.30
C ASN A 373 48.63 -5.76 -15.48
N ALA A 374 49.28 -5.56 -16.64
CA ALA A 374 50.01 -4.33 -16.96
C ALA A 374 49.11 -3.11 -17.24
N SER A 375 47.82 -3.32 -17.56
CA SER A 375 46.89 -2.26 -17.95
C SER A 375 45.89 -1.87 -16.85
N SER A 376 45.96 -2.49 -15.68
CA SER A 376 45.04 -2.25 -14.56
C SER A 376 45.56 -1.13 -13.65
N PRO A 377 44.82 -0.03 -13.42
CA PRO A 377 45.19 0.93 -12.39
C PRO A 377 45.04 0.28 -11.01
N SER A 378 46.04 0.46 -10.16
CA SER A 378 46.08 0.03 -8.77
C SER A 378 44.82 0.46 -8.00
N SER A 379 44.31 -0.45 -7.15
CA SER A 379 43.20 -0.14 -6.24
C SER A 379 43.61 0.99 -5.28
N PRO A 380 42.71 1.89 -4.87
CA PRO A 380 43.01 2.87 -3.84
C PRO A 380 43.25 2.13 -2.53
N GLY A 381 44.42 2.37 -1.92
CA GLY A 381 44.78 1.82 -0.63
C GLY A 381 43.73 2.18 0.43
N THR A 382 43.45 1.20 1.29
CA THR A 382 42.85 1.39 2.60
C THR A 382 43.70 2.39 3.38
N ASN A 383 43.25 3.63 3.49
CA ASN A 383 43.72 4.53 4.53
C ASN A 383 42.98 4.18 5.81
N GLY A 384 43.71 3.57 6.74
CA GLY A 384 43.35 3.60 8.15
C GLY A 384 43.66 4.97 8.73
N GLN A 385 42.66 5.57 9.36
CA GLN A 385 42.73 6.23 10.66
C GLN A 385 41.34 6.22 11.28
#